data_AF-A0A2E9TM49-F1
#
_entry.id   AF-A0A2E9TM49-F1
#
_cell.length_a   1.000
_cell.length_b   1.000
_cell.length_c   1.000
_cell.angle_alpha   90.00
_cell.angle_beta   90.00
_cell.angle_gamma   90.00
#
_symmetry.space_group_name_H-M   'P 1'
#
loop_
_entity.id
_entity.type
_entity.pdbx_description
1 polymer ?
#
loop_
_entity_poly.entity_id
_entity_poly.type
_entity_poly.pdbx_seq_one_letter_code
_entity_poly.pdbx_strand_id
1 'polypeptide(L)'
;MVWIVISVVLLVALGALIWLLWQREARKAGKVMRGAIGIPLVVVLLAALGYGLIGYNEHTNDWLADQQEYRDVARAIIAGESPERAASEVPVGALVRVLQAELVKEPSAMGWYALGSLYDQLGAPEQSEEAARKALAMSPQEPAMHLLLARALIQKAGGKLTDPALAELRWVLAREPAHDGAWMMLAMSADRAGRYDLAEQGWQALLSRHSEGETGDLLRRGLENARQQKARQEKFAGIQAVVEADDLPAGGTVFVYLREAGSSGQPLAARRQVVPHFPATVSLSARDWLQRYPDDSAALVIGARYTPAPGGGVDQAAIMAQVKTLELPQKSPATLVLERP
;
A
#
# COMPACT_ATOMS: atom_id res chain seq x y z
N MET A 1 -10.33 -12.80 -28.41
CA MET A 1 -11.04 -12.13 -29.53
C MET A 1 -10.37 -12.39 -30.89
N VAL A 2 -9.13 -11.93 -31.15
CA VAL A 2 -8.45 -12.11 -32.47
C VAL A 2 -8.37 -13.57 -32.95
N TRP A 3 -8.00 -14.52 -32.08
CA TRP A 3 -7.91 -15.94 -32.42
C TRP A 3 -9.24 -16.62 -32.77
N ILE A 4 -10.35 -16.12 -32.22
CA ILE A 4 -11.69 -16.62 -32.51
C ILE A 4 -12.13 -16.14 -33.89
N VAL A 5 -11.90 -14.86 -34.20
CA VAL A 5 -12.20 -14.28 -35.51
C VAL A 5 -11.39 -14.96 -36.61
N ILE A 6 -10.09 -15.19 -36.39
CA ILE A 6 -9.23 -15.91 -37.34
C ILE A 6 -9.73 -17.34 -37.55
N SER A 7 -10.10 -18.04 -36.47
CA SER A 7 -10.63 -19.41 -36.55
C SER A 7 -11.95 -19.48 -37.33
N VAL A 8 -12.87 -18.52 -37.11
CA VAL A 8 -14.14 -18.45 -37.85
C VAL A 8 -13.90 -18.15 -39.32
N VAL A 9 -13.00 -17.21 -39.65
CA VAL A 9 -12.64 -16.88 -41.04
C VAL A 9 -12.01 -18.09 -41.74
N LEU A 10 -11.10 -18.81 -41.08
CA LEU A 10 -10.49 -20.03 -41.63
C LEU A 10 -11.52 -21.14 -41.84
N LEU A 11 -12.47 -21.33 -40.92
CA LEU A 11 -13.54 -22.32 -41.06
C LEU A 11 -14.49 -21.99 -42.21
N VAL A 12 -14.84 -20.71 -42.39
CA VAL A 12 -15.66 -20.26 -43.53
C VAL A 12 -14.90 -20.40 -44.84
N ALA A 13 -13.61 -20.03 -44.87
CA ALA A 13 -12.76 -20.17 -46.06
C ALA A 13 -12.57 -21.65 -46.44
N LEU A 14 -12.35 -22.53 -45.45
CA LEU A 14 -12.25 -23.97 -45.66
C LEU A 14 -13.59 -24.55 -46.15
N GLY A 15 -14.71 -24.13 -45.55
CA GLY A 15 -16.05 -24.51 -46.00
C GLY A 15 -16.33 -24.08 -47.44
N ALA A 16 -15.92 -22.86 -47.82
CA ALA A 16 -16.03 -22.35 -49.18
C ALA A 16 -15.11 -23.09 -50.17
N LEU A 17 -13.88 -23.42 -49.76
CA LEU A 17 -12.94 -24.18 -50.56
C LEU A 17 -13.46 -25.60 -50.84
N ILE A 18 -13.94 -26.29 -49.80
CA ILE A 18 -14.55 -27.62 -49.91
C ILE A 18 -15.80 -27.53 -50.80
N TRP A 19 -16.60 -26.49 -50.67
CA TRP A 19 -17.76 -26.25 -51.52
C TRP A 19 -17.38 -26.06 -53.00
N LEU A 20 -16.37 -25.24 -53.29
CA LEU A 20 -15.88 -25.00 -54.66
C LEU A 20 -15.31 -26.27 -55.29
N LEU A 21 -14.51 -27.04 -54.53
CA LEU A 21 -13.95 -28.31 -54.99
C LEU A 21 -15.06 -29.31 -55.31
N TRP A 22 -16.03 -29.44 -54.41
CA TRP A 22 -17.14 -30.37 -54.58
C TRP A 22 -18.08 -29.97 -55.72
N GLN A 23 -18.36 -28.68 -55.89
CA GLN A 23 -19.15 -28.17 -57.03
C GLN A 23 -18.42 -28.39 -58.35
N ARG A 24 -17.09 -28.33 -58.36
CA ARG A 24 -16.26 -28.60 -59.54
C ARG A 24 -16.30 -30.09 -59.92
N GLU A 25 -16.27 -30.98 -58.94
CA GLU A 25 -16.41 -32.43 -59.17
C GLU A 25 -17.85 -32.83 -59.57
N ALA A 26 -18.87 -32.28 -58.91
CA ALA A 26 -20.27 -32.54 -59.27
C ALA A 26 -20.60 -32.11 -60.70
N ARG A 27 -20.05 -30.97 -61.16
CA ARG A 27 -20.15 -30.51 -62.55
C ARG A 27 -19.47 -31.48 -63.54
N LYS A 28 -18.29 -32.01 -63.20
CA LYS A 28 -17.62 -33.04 -64.02
C LYS A 28 -18.43 -34.33 -64.12
N ALA A 29 -19.20 -34.67 -63.08
CA ALA A 29 -20.07 -35.84 -63.03
C ALA A 29 -21.47 -35.61 -63.64
N GLY A 30 -21.73 -34.45 -64.26
CA GLY A 30 -23.01 -34.13 -64.91
C GLY A 30 -24.21 -33.92 -63.95
N LYS A 31 -23.98 -33.80 -62.64
CA LYS A 31 -25.04 -33.64 -61.64
C LYS A 31 -25.16 -32.17 -61.21
N VAL A 32 -26.37 -31.61 -61.30
CA VAL A 32 -26.68 -30.26 -60.78
C VAL A 32 -27.16 -30.38 -59.33
N MET A 33 -26.27 -30.13 -58.38
CA MET A 33 -26.58 -30.16 -56.95
C MET A 33 -27.14 -28.82 -56.50
N ARG A 34 -28.45 -28.77 -56.21
CA ARG A 34 -29.17 -27.56 -55.73
C ARG A 34 -29.11 -27.29 -54.22
N GLY A 35 -28.27 -28.01 -53.45
CA GLY A 35 -28.24 -27.93 -51.97
C GLY A 35 -26.88 -27.66 -51.32
N ALA A 36 -25.84 -27.36 -52.09
CA ALA A 36 -24.45 -27.42 -51.60
C ALA A 36 -24.03 -26.26 -50.66
N ILE A 37 -24.83 -25.20 -50.51
CA ILE A 37 -24.64 -24.13 -49.50
C ILE A 37 -24.90 -24.66 -48.07
N GLY A 38 -25.60 -25.79 -47.94
CA GLY A 38 -25.95 -26.35 -46.63
C GLY A 38 -24.76 -26.72 -45.76
N ILE A 39 -23.64 -27.18 -46.34
CA ILE A 39 -22.48 -27.63 -45.56
C ILE A 39 -21.77 -26.46 -44.84
N PRO A 40 -21.35 -25.36 -45.50
CA PRO A 40 -20.77 -24.22 -44.78
C PRO A 40 -21.76 -23.57 -43.82
N LEU A 41 -23.07 -23.56 -44.15
CA LEU A 41 -24.10 -23.06 -43.24
C LEU A 41 -24.20 -23.92 -41.96
N VAL A 42 -24.11 -25.24 -42.10
CA VAL A 42 -24.09 -26.20 -40.98
C VAL A 42 -22.83 -26.03 -40.14
N VAL A 43 -21.66 -25.79 -40.75
CA VAL A 43 -20.42 -25.53 -39.99
C VAL A 43 -20.53 -24.24 -39.16
N VAL A 44 -21.08 -23.16 -39.73
CA VAL A 44 -21.32 -21.91 -38.99
C VAL A 44 -22.36 -22.13 -37.88
N LEU A 45 -23.43 -22.87 -38.16
CA LEU A 45 -24.45 -23.24 -37.17
C LEU A 45 -23.86 -24.07 -36.02
N LEU A 46 -23.03 -25.07 -36.31
CA LEU A 46 -22.36 -25.90 -35.31
C LEU A 46 -21.34 -25.10 -34.50
N ALA A 47 -20.64 -24.14 -35.11
CA ALA A 47 -19.75 -23.23 -34.40
C ALA A 47 -20.52 -22.28 -33.48
N ALA A 48 -21.63 -21.70 -33.96
CA ALA A 48 -22.51 -20.86 -33.14
C ALA A 48 -23.17 -21.65 -32.00
N LEU A 49 -23.58 -22.90 -32.28
CA LEU A 49 -24.15 -23.82 -31.30
C LEU A 49 -23.09 -24.25 -30.27
N GLY A 50 -21.86 -24.54 -30.70
CA GLY A 50 -20.74 -24.86 -29.82
C GLY A 50 -20.35 -23.68 -28.92
N TYR A 51 -20.35 -22.46 -29.47
CA TYR A 51 -20.18 -21.25 -28.66
C TYR A 51 -21.32 -21.08 -27.66
N GLY A 52 -22.58 -21.22 -28.10
CA GLY A 52 -23.76 -21.10 -27.24
C GLY A 52 -23.84 -22.14 -26.12
N LEU A 53 -23.42 -23.38 -26.37
CA LEU A 53 -23.52 -24.50 -25.41
C LEU A 53 -22.33 -24.60 -24.45
N ILE A 54 -21.12 -24.21 -24.87
CA ILE A 54 -19.87 -24.47 -24.11
C ILE A 54 -19.12 -23.17 -23.78
N GLY A 55 -19.12 -22.20 -24.70
CA GLY A 55 -18.28 -21.00 -24.62
C GLY A 55 -19.02 -19.74 -24.16
N TYR A 56 -20.33 -19.81 -23.97
CA TYR A 56 -21.15 -18.67 -23.61
C TYR A 56 -20.98 -18.37 -22.12
N ASN A 57 -20.15 -17.38 -21.81
CA ASN A 57 -20.05 -16.88 -20.45
C ASN A 57 -21.37 -16.17 -20.10
N GLU A 58 -22.04 -16.61 -19.04
CA GLU A 58 -23.31 -16.05 -18.57
C GLU A 58 -23.26 -14.53 -18.40
N HIS A 59 -22.10 -13.98 -18.05
CA HIS A 59 -21.87 -12.55 -17.84
C HIS A 59 -21.69 -11.73 -19.14
N THR A 60 -21.66 -12.38 -20.31
CA THR A 60 -21.44 -11.70 -21.60
C THR A 60 -22.59 -10.73 -21.92
N ASN A 61 -23.82 -11.12 -21.58
CA ASN A 61 -24.99 -10.28 -21.79
C ASN A 61 -24.97 -9.05 -20.89
N ASP A 62 -24.68 -9.24 -19.60
CA ASP A 62 -24.63 -8.14 -18.64
C ASP A 62 -23.55 -7.13 -19.03
N TRP A 63 -22.38 -7.61 -19.44
CA TRP A 63 -21.31 -6.75 -19.97
C TRP A 63 -21.76 -5.99 -21.23
N LEU A 64 -22.45 -6.65 -22.16
CA LEU A 64 -22.93 -6.00 -23.38
C LEU A 64 -24.05 -4.98 -23.09
N ALA A 65 -24.94 -5.31 -22.16
CA ALA A 65 -26.01 -4.43 -21.70
C ALA A 65 -25.43 -3.18 -21.04
N ASP A 66 -24.50 -3.34 -20.09
CA ASP A 66 -23.79 -2.22 -19.46
C ASP A 66 -23.13 -1.32 -20.50
N GLN A 67 -22.46 -1.92 -21.50
CA GLN A 67 -21.75 -1.15 -22.52
C GLN A 67 -22.67 -0.54 -23.57
N GLN A 68 -23.92 -0.98 -23.70
CA GLN A 68 -24.92 -0.27 -24.48
C GLN A 68 -25.54 0.86 -23.66
N GLU A 69 -25.82 0.62 -22.39
CA GLU A 69 -26.55 1.54 -21.53
C GLU A 69 -25.69 2.71 -21.01
N TYR A 70 -24.45 2.45 -20.60
CA TYR A 70 -23.62 3.44 -19.89
C TYR A 70 -22.44 3.97 -20.71
N ARG A 71 -22.34 3.60 -22.00
CA ARG A 71 -21.25 4.07 -22.87
C ARG A 71 -21.23 5.58 -23.02
N ASP A 72 -22.39 6.21 -23.16
CA ASP A 72 -22.46 7.67 -23.34
C ASP A 72 -22.03 8.39 -22.06
N VAL A 73 -22.38 7.84 -20.89
CA VAL A 73 -21.88 8.34 -19.59
C VAL A 73 -20.35 8.25 -19.52
N ALA A 74 -19.78 7.10 -19.88
CA ALA A 74 -18.33 6.90 -19.88
C ALA A 74 -17.61 7.84 -20.86
N ARG A 75 -18.18 8.06 -22.06
CA ARG A 75 -17.62 8.98 -23.06
C ARG A 75 -17.67 10.44 -22.63
N ALA A 76 -18.78 10.87 -22.03
CA ALA A 76 -18.88 12.21 -21.46
C ALA A 76 -17.80 12.42 -20.39
N ILE A 77 -17.61 11.46 -19.48
CA ILE A 77 -16.53 11.51 -18.47
C ILE A 77 -15.14 11.59 -19.12
N ILE A 78 -14.88 10.76 -20.16
CA ILE A 78 -13.60 10.77 -20.88
C ILE A 78 -13.35 12.12 -21.55
N ALA A 79 -14.40 12.75 -22.09
CA ALA A 79 -14.36 14.08 -22.70
C ALA A 79 -14.27 15.22 -21.66
N GLY A 80 -14.44 14.93 -20.37
CA GLY A 80 -14.48 15.95 -19.31
C GLY A 80 -15.82 16.69 -19.23
N GLU A 81 -16.87 16.15 -19.84
CA GLU A 81 -18.23 16.68 -19.83
C GLU A 81 -19.06 16.09 -18.68
N SER A 82 -20.08 16.83 -18.26
CA SER A 82 -21.07 16.32 -17.30
C SER A 82 -22.06 15.39 -18.02
N PRO A 83 -22.14 14.10 -17.67
CA PRO A 83 -23.06 13.17 -18.32
C PRO A 83 -24.52 13.53 -18.00
N GLU A 84 -25.44 13.31 -18.95
CA GLU A 84 -26.89 13.54 -18.75
C GLU A 84 -27.46 12.69 -17.61
N ARG A 85 -27.01 11.43 -17.50
CA ARG A 85 -27.24 10.56 -16.34
C ARG A 85 -26.07 10.72 -15.38
N ALA A 86 -26.35 11.07 -14.13
CA ALA A 86 -25.32 11.26 -13.13
C ALA A 86 -24.55 9.94 -12.91
N ALA A 87 -23.22 10.02 -12.86
CA ALA A 87 -22.38 8.85 -12.62
C ALA A 87 -22.69 8.13 -11.30
N SER A 88 -23.27 8.85 -10.32
CA SER A 88 -23.74 8.30 -9.05
C SER A 88 -24.96 7.38 -9.17
N GLU A 89 -25.72 7.47 -10.26
CA GLU A 89 -26.89 6.62 -10.53
C GLU A 89 -26.50 5.33 -11.25
N VAL A 90 -25.26 5.24 -11.73
CA VAL A 90 -24.74 4.07 -12.43
C VAL A 90 -24.10 3.12 -11.41
N PRO A 91 -24.38 1.80 -11.47
CA PRO A 91 -23.68 0.83 -10.64
C PRO A 91 -22.16 0.93 -10.86
N VAL A 92 -21.40 1.10 -9.77
CA VAL A 92 -19.94 1.32 -9.82
C VAL A 92 -19.23 0.24 -10.65
N GLY A 93 -19.61 -1.04 -10.48
CA GLY A 93 -19.03 -2.15 -11.23
C GLY A 93 -19.30 -2.08 -12.74
N ALA A 94 -20.50 -1.64 -13.16
CA ALA A 94 -20.84 -1.44 -14.55
C ALA A 94 -20.01 -0.29 -15.14
N LEU A 95 -19.96 0.85 -14.43
CA LEU A 95 -19.20 2.01 -14.87
C LEU A 95 -17.70 1.71 -15.00
N VAL A 96 -17.12 0.95 -14.08
CA VAL A 96 -15.73 0.46 -14.18
C VAL A 96 -15.52 -0.33 -15.48
N ARG A 97 -16.37 -1.32 -15.77
CA ARG A 97 -16.26 -2.15 -16.99
C ARG A 97 -16.33 -1.31 -18.26
N VAL A 98 -17.27 -0.37 -18.32
CA VAL A 98 -17.47 0.47 -19.50
C VAL A 98 -16.33 1.46 -19.68
N LEU A 99 -15.87 2.11 -18.60
CA LEU A 99 -14.71 3.01 -18.65
C LEU A 99 -13.44 2.27 -19.08
N GLN A 100 -13.18 1.07 -18.56
CA GLN A 100 -12.05 0.24 -19.00
C GLN A 100 -12.10 -0.01 -20.52
N ALA A 101 -13.26 -0.36 -21.05
CA ALA A 101 -13.42 -0.67 -22.46
C ALA A 101 -13.29 0.57 -23.37
N GLU A 102 -13.78 1.73 -22.94
CA GLU A 102 -13.67 2.97 -23.71
C GLU A 102 -12.28 3.59 -23.60
N LEU A 103 -11.61 3.55 -22.44
CA LEU A 103 -10.25 4.08 -22.24
C LEU A 103 -9.17 3.35 -23.04
N VAL A 104 -9.41 2.09 -23.44
CA VAL A 104 -8.51 1.38 -24.38
C VAL A 104 -8.57 2.01 -25.77
N LYS A 105 -9.72 2.58 -26.16
CA LYS A 105 -9.92 3.21 -27.46
C LYS A 105 -9.52 4.68 -27.43
N GLU A 106 -9.99 5.39 -26.41
CA GLU A 106 -9.84 6.84 -26.24
C GLU A 106 -9.32 7.12 -24.83
N PRO A 107 -8.00 7.00 -24.60
CA PRO A 107 -7.43 7.23 -23.29
C PRO A 107 -7.43 8.73 -22.97
N SER A 108 -7.87 9.10 -21.77
CA SER A 108 -7.83 10.49 -21.30
C SER A 108 -7.47 10.58 -19.82
N ALA A 109 -6.88 11.71 -19.41
CA ALA A 109 -6.50 11.95 -18.03
C ALA A 109 -7.72 11.86 -17.09
N MET A 110 -8.82 12.53 -17.46
CA MET A 110 -10.07 12.54 -16.69
C MET A 110 -10.72 11.16 -16.62
N GLY A 111 -10.71 10.39 -17.70
CA GLY A 111 -11.24 9.03 -17.68
C GLY A 111 -10.41 8.09 -16.80
N TRP A 112 -9.08 8.18 -16.85
CA TRP A 112 -8.21 7.42 -15.94
C TRP A 112 -8.39 7.84 -14.48
N TYR A 113 -8.57 9.14 -14.21
CA TYR A 113 -8.88 9.66 -12.89
C TYR A 113 -10.22 9.13 -12.35
N ALA A 114 -11.26 9.16 -13.19
CA ALA A 114 -12.58 8.63 -12.83
C ALA A 114 -12.50 7.12 -12.54
N LEU A 115 -11.83 6.36 -13.40
CA LEU A 115 -11.63 4.93 -13.20
C LEU A 115 -10.86 4.63 -11.90
N GLY A 116 -9.76 5.35 -11.63
CA GLY A 116 -9.02 5.20 -10.38
C GLY A 116 -9.84 5.59 -9.14
N SER A 117 -10.67 6.62 -9.25
CA SER A 117 -11.59 7.01 -8.17
C SER A 117 -12.67 5.95 -7.90
N LEU A 118 -13.15 5.25 -8.92
CA LEU A 118 -14.08 4.12 -8.74
C LEU A 118 -13.37 2.93 -8.09
N TYR A 119 -12.13 2.62 -8.47
CA TYR A 119 -11.34 1.58 -7.79
C TYR A 119 -11.07 1.92 -6.32
N ASP A 120 -10.81 3.20 -6.02
CA ASP A 120 -10.66 3.69 -4.65
C ASP A 120 -11.94 3.44 -3.82
N GLN A 121 -13.12 3.71 -4.39
CA GLN A 121 -14.41 3.41 -3.74
C GLN A 121 -14.65 1.91 -3.53
N LEU A 122 -14.16 1.07 -4.45
CA LEU A 122 -14.24 -0.39 -4.35
C LEU A 122 -13.21 -1.00 -3.40
N GLY A 123 -12.30 -0.21 -2.81
CA GLY A 123 -11.22 -0.71 -1.97
C GLY A 123 -10.22 -1.57 -2.76
N ALA A 124 -9.97 -1.20 -4.03
CA ALA A 124 -9.06 -1.88 -4.94
C ALA A 124 -7.78 -1.02 -5.15
N PRO A 125 -6.87 -0.96 -4.17
CA PRO A 125 -5.78 0.02 -4.17
C PRO A 125 -4.75 -0.20 -5.27
N GLU A 126 -4.50 -1.45 -5.70
CA GLU A 126 -3.58 -1.74 -6.81
C GLU A 126 -4.09 -1.16 -8.13
N GLN A 127 -5.36 -1.39 -8.45
CA GLN A 127 -6.00 -0.89 -9.68
C GLN A 127 -6.17 0.63 -9.63
N SER A 128 -6.47 1.18 -8.44
CA SER A 128 -6.53 2.63 -8.22
C SER A 128 -5.16 3.28 -8.48
N GLU A 129 -4.08 2.69 -7.97
CA GLU A 129 -2.72 3.18 -8.20
C GLU A 129 -2.37 3.17 -9.71
N GLU A 130 -2.67 2.08 -10.42
CA GLU A 130 -2.38 1.97 -11.85
C GLU A 130 -3.13 3.03 -12.66
N ALA A 131 -4.43 3.21 -12.40
CA ALA A 131 -5.24 4.22 -13.06
C ALA A 131 -4.77 5.64 -12.71
N ALA A 132 -4.44 5.91 -11.45
CA ALA A 132 -3.91 7.19 -11.00
C ALA A 132 -2.59 7.55 -11.69
N ARG A 133 -1.67 6.57 -11.86
CA ARG A 133 -0.41 6.78 -12.59
C ARG A 133 -0.64 7.10 -14.05
N LYS A 134 -1.60 6.45 -14.71
CA LYS A 134 -1.98 6.75 -16.10
C LYS A 134 -2.57 8.15 -16.23
N ALA A 135 -3.46 8.53 -15.30
CA ALA A 135 -4.05 9.86 -15.25
C ALA A 135 -2.97 10.95 -15.05
N LEU A 136 -2.06 10.72 -14.10
CA LEU A 136 -0.95 11.62 -13.81
C LEU A 136 0.04 11.75 -14.97
N ALA A 137 0.33 10.66 -15.67
CA ALA A 137 1.22 10.70 -16.85
C ALA A 137 0.66 11.58 -17.98
N MET A 138 -0.67 11.69 -18.08
CA MET A 138 -1.34 12.53 -19.07
C MET A 138 -1.49 13.97 -18.62
N SER A 139 -1.76 14.19 -17.33
CA SER A 139 -1.95 15.53 -16.75
C SER A 139 -1.08 15.73 -15.49
N PRO A 140 0.24 15.90 -15.64
CA PRO A 140 1.19 15.97 -14.52
C PRO A 140 1.14 17.29 -13.74
N GLN A 141 0.32 18.25 -14.15
CA GLN A 141 0.15 19.54 -13.47
C GLN A 141 -1.17 19.65 -12.72
N GLU A 142 -2.00 18.61 -12.74
CA GLU A 142 -3.32 18.63 -12.11
C GLU A 142 -3.24 18.06 -10.69
N PRO A 143 -3.52 18.86 -9.63
CA PRO A 143 -3.44 18.42 -8.23
C PRO A 143 -4.32 17.21 -7.91
N ALA A 144 -5.47 17.09 -8.57
CA ALA A 144 -6.38 15.95 -8.41
C ALA A 144 -5.70 14.60 -8.76
N MET A 145 -4.82 14.57 -9.77
CA MET A 145 -4.11 13.35 -10.17
C MET A 145 -3.11 12.90 -9.10
N HIS A 146 -2.37 13.86 -8.55
CA HIS A 146 -1.44 13.63 -7.45
C HIS A 146 -2.16 13.16 -6.18
N LEU A 147 -3.31 13.78 -5.84
CA LEU A 147 -4.11 13.36 -4.69
C LEU A 147 -4.65 11.93 -4.82
N LEU A 148 -5.14 11.56 -6.02
CA LEU A 148 -5.62 10.22 -6.27
C LEU A 148 -4.49 9.19 -6.12
N LEU A 149 -3.30 9.49 -6.66
CA LEU A 149 -2.13 8.61 -6.51
C LEU A 149 -1.68 8.51 -5.05
N ALA A 150 -1.61 9.62 -4.32
CA ALA A 150 -1.28 9.64 -2.90
C ALA A 150 -2.22 8.74 -2.09
N ARG A 151 -3.54 8.87 -2.32
CA ARG A 151 -4.56 8.08 -1.63
C ARG A 151 -4.43 6.60 -1.95
N ALA A 152 -4.27 6.23 -3.21
CA ALA A 152 -4.07 4.84 -3.62
C ALA A 152 -2.84 4.21 -2.94
N LEU A 153 -1.72 4.94 -2.90
CA LEU A 153 -0.48 4.50 -2.23
C LEU A 153 -0.66 4.34 -0.72
N ILE A 154 -1.40 5.24 -0.06
CA ILE A 154 -1.71 5.14 1.37
C ILE A 154 -2.60 3.93 1.64
N GLN A 155 -3.64 3.70 0.84
CA GLN A 155 -4.52 2.54 1.01
C GLN A 155 -3.76 1.23 0.83
N LYS A 156 -2.94 1.12 -0.21
CA LYS A 156 -2.07 -0.05 -0.46
C LYS A 156 -1.12 -0.34 0.71
N ALA A 157 -0.68 0.70 1.41
CA ALA A 157 0.18 0.59 2.60
C ALA A 157 -0.61 0.36 3.91
N GLY A 158 -1.88 -0.05 3.85
CA GLY A 158 -2.72 -0.26 5.04
C GLY A 158 -3.04 1.03 5.78
N GLY A 159 -3.18 2.13 5.03
CA GLY A 159 -3.48 3.46 5.56
C GLY A 159 -2.28 4.20 6.16
N LYS A 160 -1.05 3.70 5.97
CA LYS A 160 0.19 4.32 6.47
C LYS A 160 0.82 5.21 5.41
N LEU A 161 1.35 6.33 5.83
CA LEU A 161 2.11 7.22 4.96
C LEU A 161 3.45 6.59 4.55
N THR A 162 3.66 6.49 3.24
CA THR A 162 4.92 6.06 2.62
C THR A 162 5.64 7.25 1.99
N ASP A 163 6.94 7.13 1.71
CA ASP A 163 7.70 8.21 1.07
C ASP A 163 7.15 8.59 -0.33
N PRO A 164 6.73 7.64 -1.19
CA PRO A 164 6.06 7.97 -2.44
C PRO A 164 4.77 8.76 -2.23
N ALA A 165 3.89 8.34 -1.31
CA ALA A 165 2.65 9.06 -1.03
C ALA A 165 2.91 10.47 -0.48
N LEU A 166 3.91 10.62 0.39
CA LEU A 166 4.33 11.91 0.94
C LEU A 166 4.84 12.85 -0.16
N ALA A 167 5.55 12.34 -1.17
CA ALA A 167 6.02 13.14 -2.29
C ALA A 167 4.83 13.73 -3.08
N GLU A 168 3.82 12.92 -3.37
CA GLU A 168 2.60 13.36 -4.05
C GLU A 168 1.81 14.40 -3.23
N LEU A 169 1.62 14.16 -1.92
CA LEU A 169 0.95 15.13 -1.04
C LEU A 169 1.70 16.45 -0.95
N ARG A 170 3.03 16.41 -0.83
CA ARG A 170 3.86 17.63 -0.80
C ARG A 170 3.77 18.41 -2.11
N TRP A 171 3.71 17.71 -3.24
CA TRP A 171 3.55 18.35 -4.54
C TRP A 171 2.24 19.14 -4.61
N VAL A 172 1.14 18.56 -4.12
CA VAL A 172 -0.18 19.20 -4.04
C VAL A 172 -0.12 20.40 -3.10
N LEU A 173 0.36 20.21 -1.89
CA LEU A 173 0.42 21.25 -0.85
C LEU A 173 1.35 22.41 -1.21
N ALA A 174 2.34 22.21 -2.08
CA ALA A 174 3.17 23.29 -2.60
C ALA A 174 2.40 24.24 -3.53
N ARG A 175 1.37 23.75 -4.22
CA ARG A 175 0.52 24.53 -5.15
C ARG A 175 -0.77 25.00 -4.49
N GLU A 176 -1.31 24.18 -3.60
CA GLU A 176 -2.55 24.44 -2.88
C GLU A 176 -2.30 24.32 -1.36
N PRO A 177 -1.62 25.31 -0.75
CA PRO A 177 -1.26 25.23 0.67
C PRO A 177 -2.45 25.16 1.63
N ALA A 178 -3.63 25.56 1.16
CA ALA A 178 -4.89 25.53 1.92
C ALA A 178 -5.74 24.28 1.63
N HIS A 179 -5.24 23.27 0.90
CA HIS A 179 -6.05 22.09 0.56
C HIS A 179 -6.26 21.18 1.77
N ASP A 180 -7.45 21.26 2.39
CA ASP A 180 -7.78 20.51 3.61
C ASP A 180 -7.71 18.99 3.45
N GLY A 181 -8.21 18.45 2.33
CA GLY A 181 -8.14 17.00 2.07
C GLY A 181 -6.72 16.43 2.05
N ALA A 182 -5.76 17.15 1.44
CA ALA A 182 -4.35 16.78 1.40
C ALA A 182 -3.72 16.83 2.80
N TRP A 183 -4.00 17.88 3.58
CA TRP A 183 -3.53 17.98 4.96
C TRP A 183 -4.13 16.90 5.87
N MET A 184 -5.42 16.58 5.71
CA MET A 184 -6.09 15.52 6.45
C MET A 184 -5.47 14.15 6.14
N MET A 185 -5.26 13.85 4.84
CA MET A 185 -4.59 12.62 4.42
C MET A 185 -3.16 12.55 4.98
N LEU A 186 -2.39 13.64 4.91
CA LEU A 186 -1.05 13.70 5.48
C LEU A 186 -1.07 13.40 6.98
N ALA A 187 -1.93 14.09 7.74
CA ALA A 187 -1.96 13.98 9.19
C ALA A 187 -2.34 12.57 9.66
N MET A 188 -3.46 12.04 9.15
CA MET A 188 -3.97 10.72 9.54
C MET A 188 -3.02 9.58 9.14
N SER A 189 -2.48 9.63 7.93
CA SER A 189 -1.60 8.57 7.44
C SER A 189 -0.21 8.65 8.09
N ALA A 190 0.27 9.84 8.44
CA ALA A 190 1.51 10.04 9.20
C ALA A 190 1.38 9.50 10.63
N ASP A 191 0.25 9.78 11.31
CA ASP A 191 -0.04 9.23 12.64
C ASP A 191 0.00 7.70 12.62
N ARG A 192 -0.69 7.08 11.64
CA ARG A 192 -0.69 5.61 11.51
C ARG A 192 0.69 5.04 11.15
N ALA A 193 1.54 5.83 10.49
CA ALA A 193 2.90 5.46 10.17
C ALA A 193 3.89 5.71 11.32
N GLY A 194 3.47 6.30 12.44
CA GLY A 194 4.36 6.70 13.54
C GLY A 194 5.29 7.87 13.17
N ARG A 195 4.95 8.63 12.13
CA ARG A 195 5.70 9.82 11.68
C ARG A 195 5.10 11.07 12.31
N TYR A 196 5.15 11.14 13.64
CA TYR A 196 4.38 12.12 14.41
C TYR A 196 4.74 13.58 14.12
N ASP A 197 5.99 13.87 13.74
CA ASP A 197 6.37 15.22 13.28
C ASP A 197 5.54 15.71 12.09
N LEU A 198 5.31 14.84 11.11
CA LEU A 198 4.50 15.15 9.94
C LEU A 198 3.02 15.22 10.33
N ALA A 199 2.57 14.35 11.24
CA ALA A 199 1.19 14.38 11.72
C ALA A 199 0.86 15.70 12.43
N GLU A 200 1.72 16.14 13.35
CA GLU A 200 1.60 17.43 14.03
C GLU A 200 1.54 18.59 13.02
N GLN A 201 2.40 18.59 12.00
CA GLN A 201 2.37 19.59 10.94
C GLN A 201 1.00 19.65 10.25
N GLY A 202 0.45 18.48 9.87
CA GLY A 202 -0.84 18.41 9.21
C GLY A 202 -2.01 18.86 10.09
N TRP A 203 -2.03 18.43 11.36
CA TRP A 203 -3.06 18.86 12.30
C TRP A 203 -3.02 20.36 12.59
N GLN A 204 -1.83 20.93 12.77
CA GLN A 204 -1.66 22.37 12.97
C GLN A 204 -2.11 23.18 11.75
N ALA A 205 -1.79 22.72 10.54
CA ALA A 205 -2.21 23.37 9.30
C ALA A 205 -3.74 23.35 9.12
N LEU A 206 -4.42 22.30 9.57
CA LEU A 206 -5.89 22.25 9.58
C LEU A 206 -6.47 23.15 10.66
N LEU A 207 -5.94 23.10 11.89
CA LEU A 207 -6.40 23.92 13.02
C LEU A 207 -6.24 25.42 12.79
N SER A 208 -5.25 25.86 12.00
CA SER A 208 -5.09 27.29 11.70
C SER A 208 -6.25 27.84 10.86
N ARG A 209 -7.02 26.98 10.18
CA ARG A 209 -8.18 27.34 9.37
C ARG A 209 -9.51 26.87 9.98
N HIS A 210 -9.49 25.75 10.71
CA HIS A 210 -10.65 25.07 11.27
C HIS A 210 -10.48 24.87 12.78
N SER A 211 -10.32 25.96 13.53
CA SER A 211 -10.08 25.93 14.98
C SER A 211 -11.35 25.79 15.83
N GLU A 212 -12.51 26.11 15.27
CA GLU A 212 -13.78 26.23 15.99
C GLU A 212 -14.73 25.05 15.75
N GLY A 213 -15.71 24.91 16.63
CA GLY A 213 -16.75 23.88 16.56
C GLY A 213 -16.23 22.46 16.74
N GLU A 214 -17.09 21.49 16.42
CA GLU A 214 -16.81 20.05 16.57
C GLU A 214 -15.58 19.61 15.75
N THR A 215 -15.42 20.16 14.54
CA THR A 215 -14.25 19.90 13.68
C THR A 215 -12.96 20.35 14.37
N GLY A 216 -12.92 21.55 14.94
CA GLY A 216 -11.74 22.04 15.67
C GLY A 216 -11.38 21.16 16.87
N ASP A 217 -12.39 20.67 17.60
CA ASP A 217 -12.19 19.77 18.73
C ASP A 217 -11.66 18.39 18.31
N LEU A 218 -12.10 17.86 17.18
CA LEU A 218 -11.55 16.64 16.57
C LEU A 218 -10.08 16.81 16.17
N LEU A 219 -9.77 17.91 15.48
CA LEU A 219 -8.40 18.20 15.05
C LEU A 219 -7.45 18.43 16.23
N ARG A 220 -7.91 19.09 17.30
CA ARG A 220 -7.13 19.29 18.53
C ARG A 220 -6.82 17.98 19.24
N ARG A 221 -7.78 17.05 19.26
CA ARG A 221 -7.56 15.68 19.79
C ARG A 221 -6.54 14.91 18.94
N GLY A 222 -6.61 15.02 17.61
CA GLY A 222 -5.60 14.45 16.70
C GLY A 222 -4.20 14.98 16.99
N LEU A 223 -4.06 16.31 17.10
CA LEU A 223 -2.79 16.96 17.44
C LEU A 223 -2.25 16.53 18.81
N GLU A 224 -3.09 16.49 19.83
CA GLU A 224 -2.68 16.09 21.18
C GLU A 224 -2.23 14.63 21.22
N ASN A 225 -2.96 13.74 20.54
CA ASN A 225 -2.57 12.34 20.42
C ASN A 225 -1.21 12.21 19.70
N ALA A 226 -1.00 12.90 18.57
CA ALA A 226 0.27 12.91 17.86
C ALA A 226 1.43 13.36 18.76
N ARG A 227 1.24 14.44 19.53
CA ARG A 227 2.22 14.96 20.51
C ARG A 227 2.51 13.97 21.62
N GLN A 228 1.48 13.35 22.19
CA GLN A 228 1.64 12.35 23.24
C GLN A 228 2.43 11.14 22.72
N GLN A 229 2.11 10.64 21.52
CA GLN A 229 2.82 9.51 20.93
C GLN A 229 4.27 9.87 20.57
N LYS A 230 4.52 11.08 20.08
CA LYS A 230 5.87 11.60 19.83
C LYS A 230 6.68 11.67 21.12
N ALA A 231 6.14 12.32 22.16
CA ALA A 231 6.81 12.43 23.46
C ALA A 231 7.10 11.04 24.06
N ARG A 232 6.18 10.09 23.90
CA ARG A 232 6.38 8.70 24.28
C ARG A 232 7.51 8.05 23.46
N GLN A 233 7.52 8.22 22.15
CA GLN A 233 8.59 7.71 21.29
C GLN A 233 9.95 8.27 21.67
N GLU A 234 10.04 9.57 21.94
CA GLU A 234 11.27 10.25 22.37
C GLU A 234 11.72 9.80 23.76
N LYS A 235 10.80 9.68 24.72
CA LYS A 235 11.07 9.19 26.09
C LYS A 235 11.72 7.81 26.09
N PHE A 236 11.32 6.94 25.18
CA PHE A 236 11.81 5.56 25.06
C PHE A 236 12.88 5.38 23.99
N ALA A 237 13.23 6.44 23.25
CA ALA A 237 14.32 6.43 22.29
C ALA A 237 15.62 6.92 22.92
N GLY A 238 16.74 6.33 22.50
CA GLY A 238 18.07 6.85 22.83
C GLY A 238 18.52 6.61 24.27
N ILE A 239 17.97 5.61 24.96
CA ILE A 239 18.38 5.26 26.33
C ILE A 239 19.84 4.80 26.32
N GLN A 240 20.71 5.47 27.06
CA GLN A 240 22.15 5.21 27.08
C GLN A 240 22.59 4.55 28.38
N ALA A 241 23.51 3.59 28.26
CA ALA A 241 24.26 3.04 29.37
C ALA A 241 25.76 3.20 29.12
N VAL A 242 26.49 3.66 30.13
CA VAL A 242 27.95 3.64 30.16
C VAL A 242 28.35 2.40 30.94
N VAL A 243 28.95 1.45 30.27
CA VAL A 243 29.37 0.19 30.88
C VAL A 243 30.85 0.30 31.23
N GLU A 244 31.15 0.13 32.51
CA GLU A 244 32.48 0.17 33.09
C GLU A 244 32.89 -1.25 33.50
N ALA A 245 34.16 -1.57 33.33
CA ALA A 245 34.70 -2.85 33.77
C ALA A 245 36.19 -2.74 34.01
N ASP A 246 36.65 -3.31 35.12
CA ASP A 246 38.07 -3.44 35.43
C ASP A 246 38.58 -4.80 34.95
N ASP A 247 39.71 -4.81 34.26
CA ASP A 247 40.43 -6.03 33.86
C ASP A 247 39.56 -7.04 33.08
N LEU A 248 38.73 -6.56 32.15
CA LEU A 248 38.01 -7.42 31.21
C LEU A 248 38.64 -7.40 29.81
N PRO A 249 38.68 -8.54 29.10
CA PRO A 249 39.30 -8.61 27.79
C PRO A 249 38.56 -7.75 26.75
N ALA A 250 39.35 -7.10 25.90
CA ALA A 250 38.85 -6.37 24.73
C ALA A 250 38.18 -7.33 23.73
N GLY A 251 37.19 -6.82 22.97
CA GLY A 251 36.53 -7.57 21.90
C GLY A 251 35.43 -8.52 22.35
N GLY A 252 35.12 -8.53 23.66
CA GLY A 252 33.92 -9.21 24.16
C GLY A 252 32.64 -8.47 23.80
N THR A 253 31.52 -9.16 24.04
CA THR A 253 30.18 -8.67 23.73
C THR A 253 29.46 -8.24 24.99
N VAL A 254 29.07 -6.97 25.05
CA VAL A 254 28.18 -6.43 26.08
C VAL A 254 26.74 -6.51 25.62
N PHE A 255 25.88 -7.04 26.48
CA PHE A 255 24.45 -7.10 26.29
C PHE A 255 23.78 -6.23 27.36
N VAL A 256 23.28 -5.06 26.94
CA VAL A 256 22.51 -4.15 27.79
C VAL A 256 21.03 -4.43 27.59
N TYR A 257 20.28 -4.51 28.68
CA TYR A 257 18.86 -4.81 28.65
C TYR A 257 18.05 -3.95 29.61
N LEU A 258 16.80 -3.69 29.23
CA LEU A 258 15.77 -3.08 30.08
C LEU A 258 14.74 -4.13 30.48
N ARG A 259 14.24 -4.02 31.71
CA ARG A 259 13.12 -4.84 32.22
C ARG A 259 12.32 -4.04 33.25
N GLU A 260 11.11 -4.51 33.55
CA GLU A 260 10.36 -4.00 34.70
C GLU A 260 11.02 -4.43 36.02
N ALA A 261 10.96 -3.55 37.02
CA ALA A 261 11.47 -3.83 38.36
C ALA A 261 10.76 -5.06 38.95
N GLY A 262 11.52 -6.00 39.51
CA GLY A 262 10.99 -7.25 40.06
C GLY A 262 10.71 -8.36 39.03
N SER A 263 10.81 -8.08 37.73
CA SER A 263 10.68 -9.11 36.69
C SER A 263 12.00 -9.85 36.45
N SER A 264 11.95 -11.18 36.37
CA SER A 264 13.03 -12.06 35.91
C SER A 264 12.82 -12.60 34.49
N GLY A 265 11.75 -12.18 33.82
CA GLY A 265 11.35 -12.65 32.50
C GLY A 265 12.14 -12.02 31.35
N GLN A 266 11.59 -12.15 30.13
CA GLN A 266 12.17 -11.59 28.92
C GLN A 266 12.33 -10.06 29.04
N PRO A 267 13.47 -9.48 28.60
CA PRO A 267 13.65 -8.03 28.63
C PRO A 267 12.67 -7.31 27.69
N LEU A 268 12.33 -6.07 28.05
CA LEU A 268 11.50 -5.17 27.24
C LEU A 268 12.25 -4.66 26.02
N ALA A 269 13.53 -4.32 26.21
CA ALA A 269 14.45 -3.90 25.16
C ALA A 269 15.83 -4.46 25.45
N ALA A 270 16.60 -4.79 24.41
CA ALA A 270 17.96 -5.24 24.59
C ALA A 270 18.83 -4.94 23.38
N ARG A 271 20.09 -4.61 23.64
CA ARG A 271 21.09 -4.37 22.61
C ARG A 271 22.38 -5.11 22.91
N ARG A 272 22.88 -5.75 21.87
CA ARG A 272 24.16 -6.45 21.87
C ARG A 272 25.18 -5.63 21.12
N GLN A 273 26.31 -5.32 21.76
CA GLN A 273 27.38 -4.51 21.18
C GLN A 273 28.73 -5.15 21.49
N VAL A 274 29.56 -5.35 20.48
CA VAL A 274 30.96 -5.74 20.67
C VAL A 274 31.72 -4.50 21.14
N VAL A 275 32.43 -4.63 22.26
CA VAL A 275 33.15 -3.51 22.88
C VAL A 275 34.66 -3.73 22.77
N PRO A 276 35.40 -2.83 22.10
CA PRO A 276 36.85 -2.95 21.96
C PRO A 276 37.61 -2.49 23.22
N HIS A 277 37.02 -1.62 24.03
CA HIS A 277 37.60 -1.12 25.28
C HIS A 277 36.50 -0.67 26.24
N PHE A 278 36.85 -0.54 27.52
CA PHE A 278 36.02 0.05 28.56
C PHE A 278 36.59 1.41 28.99
N PRO A 279 35.74 2.38 29.43
CA PRO A 279 34.28 2.34 29.42
C PRO A 279 33.69 2.33 28.01
N ALA A 280 32.52 1.70 27.86
CA ALA A 280 31.82 1.58 26.59
C ALA A 280 30.39 2.13 26.68
N THR A 281 30.03 3.03 25.76
CA THR A 281 28.66 3.56 25.67
C THR A 281 27.81 2.69 24.75
N VAL A 282 26.67 2.25 25.28
CA VAL A 282 25.65 1.48 24.54
C VAL A 282 24.36 2.29 24.54
N SER A 283 23.80 2.54 23.35
CA SER A 283 22.53 3.28 23.19
C SER A 283 21.43 2.39 22.62
N LEU A 284 20.33 2.28 23.35
CA LEU A 284 19.11 1.59 22.99
C LEU A 284 18.19 2.54 22.21
N SER A 285 17.88 2.14 20.99
CA SER A 285 17.03 2.86 20.04
C SER A 285 15.66 2.16 19.92
N ALA A 286 14.71 2.79 19.23
CA ALA A 286 13.36 2.23 19.04
C ALA A 286 13.34 0.80 18.47
N ARG A 287 14.32 0.44 17.62
CA ARG A 287 14.47 -0.92 17.05
C ARG A 287 14.97 -1.98 18.03
N ASP A 288 15.54 -1.56 19.16
CA ASP A 288 16.09 -2.46 20.17
C ASP A 288 15.00 -2.93 21.16
N TRP A 289 13.77 -2.41 21.03
CA TRP A 289 12.60 -2.84 21.79
C TRP A 289 12.04 -4.15 21.25
N LEU A 290 11.92 -5.14 22.13
CA LEU A 290 11.42 -6.48 21.83
C LEU A 290 9.93 -6.61 22.15
N GLN A 291 9.41 -5.71 22.97
CA GLN A 291 8.02 -5.65 23.42
C GLN A 291 7.48 -4.23 23.25
N ARG A 292 6.15 -4.06 23.43
CA ARG A 292 5.53 -2.73 23.44
C ARG A 292 6.16 -1.84 24.51
N TYR A 293 6.16 -0.53 24.28
CA TYR A 293 6.56 0.41 25.31
C TYR A 293 5.68 0.23 26.56
N PRO A 294 6.29 0.20 27.75
CA PRO A 294 5.57 0.03 29.01
C PRO A 294 4.75 1.29 29.30
N ASP A 295 3.82 1.16 30.24
CA ASP A 295 3.03 2.29 30.70
C ASP A 295 3.93 3.30 31.42
N ASP A 296 3.54 4.58 31.42
CA ASP A 296 4.40 5.66 31.90
C ASP A 296 4.76 5.58 33.39
N SER A 297 3.98 4.83 34.19
CA SER A 297 4.19 4.55 35.61
C SER A 297 5.03 3.31 35.90
N ALA A 298 5.43 2.54 34.88
CA ALA A 298 6.20 1.33 35.07
C ALA A 298 7.58 1.64 35.65
N ALA A 299 7.93 0.99 36.77
CA ALA A 299 9.26 1.06 37.33
C ALA A 299 10.22 0.22 36.46
N LEU A 300 11.21 0.87 35.85
CA LEU A 300 12.16 0.21 34.95
C LEU A 300 13.52 0.06 35.61
N VAL A 301 14.19 -1.04 35.28
CA VAL A 301 15.59 -1.25 35.63
C VAL A 301 16.41 -1.59 34.38
N ILE A 302 17.64 -1.11 34.36
CA ILE A 302 18.62 -1.35 33.31
C ILE A 302 19.78 -2.17 33.86
N GLY A 303 20.24 -3.15 33.09
CA GLY A 303 21.36 -4.02 33.45
C GLY A 303 22.25 -4.32 32.25
N ALA A 304 23.44 -4.84 32.53
CA ALA A 304 24.38 -5.28 31.52
C ALA A 304 24.95 -6.65 31.89
N ARG A 305 25.23 -7.47 30.88
CA ARG A 305 26.03 -8.68 31.01
C ARG A 305 27.12 -8.67 29.96
N TYR A 306 28.26 -9.26 30.28
CA TYR A 306 29.37 -9.39 29.37
C TYR A 306 29.58 -10.86 29.00
N THR A 307 29.87 -11.10 27.74
CA THR A 307 30.25 -12.42 27.22
C THR A 307 31.59 -12.27 26.50
N PRO A 308 32.63 -13.00 26.92
CA PRO A 308 33.94 -12.96 26.27
C PRO A 308 33.87 -13.39 24.79
N ALA A 309 34.91 -13.03 24.04
CA ALA A 309 35.08 -13.53 22.67
C ALA A 309 35.26 -15.07 22.65
N PRO A 310 34.90 -15.77 21.55
CA PRO A 310 35.12 -17.21 21.42
C PRO A 310 36.59 -17.57 21.69
N GLY A 311 36.83 -18.48 22.64
CA GLY A 311 38.18 -18.82 23.14
C GLY A 311 38.55 -18.26 24.51
N GLY A 312 37.66 -17.48 25.16
CA GLY A 312 37.81 -17.05 26.55
C GLY A 312 37.65 -18.19 27.57
N GLY A 313 38.30 -18.06 28.73
CA GLY A 313 38.27 -19.07 29.80
C GLY A 313 36.89 -19.22 30.48
N VAL A 314 36.62 -20.40 31.03
CA VAL A 314 35.34 -20.77 31.70
C VAL A 314 35.05 -19.87 32.91
N ASP A 315 36.09 -19.34 33.55
CA ASP A 315 36.07 -18.44 34.71
C ASP A 315 35.46 -17.05 34.40
N GLN A 316 35.17 -16.78 33.11
CA GLN A 316 34.59 -15.53 32.62
C GLN A 316 33.08 -15.67 32.33
N ALA A 317 32.46 -16.79 32.72
CA ALA A 317 31.02 -16.98 32.64
C ALA A 317 30.29 -16.15 33.72
N ALA A 318 29.16 -15.54 33.36
CA ALA A 318 28.28 -14.78 34.26
C ALA A 318 28.79 -13.42 34.79
N ILE A 319 29.67 -12.72 34.05
CA ILE A 319 30.01 -11.32 34.38
C ILE A 319 28.79 -10.43 34.12
N MET A 320 28.27 -9.81 35.18
CA MET A 320 27.04 -9.03 35.17
C MET A 320 27.19 -7.75 35.97
N ALA A 321 26.50 -6.70 35.54
CA ALA A 321 26.33 -5.49 36.30
C ALA A 321 25.09 -5.58 37.18
N GLN A 322 25.16 -5.02 38.39
CA GLN A 322 23.96 -4.83 39.20
C GLN A 322 22.94 -3.97 38.43
N VAL A 323 21.68 -4.39 38.49
CA VAL A 323 20.60 -3.63 37.85
C VAL A 323 20.40 -2.30 38.58
N LYS A 324 20.24 -1.22 37.81
CA LYS A 324 19.94 0.11 38.35
C LYS A 324 18.54 0.54 37.96
N THR A 325 17.85 1.21 38.87
CA THR A 325 16.59 1.91 38.56
C THR A 325 16.84 2.94 37.46
N LEU A 326 15.99 2.93 36.45
CA LEU A 326 16.04 3.86 35.33
C LEU A 326 14.82 4.78 35.40
N GLU A 327 15.08 6.08 35.62
CA GLU A 327 14.06 7.11 35.50
C GLU A 327 14.00 7.62 34.05
N LEU A 328 12.78 7.75 33.52
CA LEU A 328 12.52 8.25 32.17
C LEU A 328 11.63 9.50 32.21
N PRO A 329 11.87 10.52 31.36
CA PRO A 329 12.93 10.58 30.34
C PRO A 329 14.33 10.66 30.96
N GLN A 330 15.27 9.94 30.35
CA GLN A 330 16.62 9.80 30.89
C GLN A 330 17.36 11.15 30.86
N LYS A 331 17.79 11.63 32.03
CA LYS A 331 18.55 12.89 32.15
C LYS A 331 20.06 12.71 31.92
N SER A 332 20.60 11.56 32.29
CA SER A 332 22.02 11.20 32.12
C SER A 332 22.17 9.69 31.85
N PRO A 333 23.24 9.27 31.15
CA PRO A 333 23.50 7.85 30.92
C PRO A 333 23.56 7.04 32.22
N ALA A 334 23.02 5.82 32.22
CA ALA A 334 23.11 4.93 33.37
C ALA A 334 24.50 4.29 33.42
N THR A 335 25.26 4.51 34.49
CA THR A 335 26.55 3.85 34.69
C THR A 335 26.34 2.42 35.20
N LEU A 336 26.85 1.42 34.50
CA LEU A 336 26.75 0.01 34.85
C LEU A 336 28.16 -0.56 35.02
N VAL A 337 28.49 -1.02 36.23
CA VAL A 337 29.80 -1.60 36.53
C VAL A 337 29.68 -3.11 36.44
N LEU A 338 30.46 -3.73 35.56
CA LEU A 338 30.53 -5.18 35.40
C LEU A 338 31.45 -5.76 36.48
N GLU A 339 30.91 -6.68 37.26
CA GLU A 339 31.65 -7.35 38.34
C GLU A 339 31.73 -8.85 38.04
N ARG A 340 32.85 -9.48 38.45
CA ARG A 340 32.96 -10.94 38.47
C ARG A 340 32.17 -11.47 39.68
N PRO A 341 31.49 -12.62 39.56
CA PRO A 341 30.63 -13.17 40.62
C PRO A 341 31.36 -13.53 41.91
#